data_AF-A0A1F5U4D2-F1
#
_entry.id   AF-A0A1F5U4D2-F1
#
_cell.length_a   1.000
_cell.length_b   1.000
_cell.length_c   1.000
_cell.angle_alpha   90.00
_cell.angle_beta   90.00
_cell.angle_gamma   90.00
#
_symmetry.space_group_name_H-M   'P 1'
#
loop_
_entity.id
_entity.type
_entity.pdbx_description
1 polymer ?
#
loop_
_entity_poly.entity_id
_entity_poly.type
_entity_poly.pdbx_seq_one_letter_code
_entity_poly.pdbx_strand_id
1 'polypeptide(L)'
;MKNFEFSKLFILEMANNHMGDVEHGLNIIREFKKVTQKYPEFNFAFKLQYRDLDTFIHPKYKGNKDIKYVKRFEETRLSHLDFKKLKDEIVKQGFIAICTPFDENSVDLVVEHGYDIIKVGSCSFTDWPLLEKIVKTDKPVILSTAGAVQNDIDRVFAFFDHREKKFAIMHCVGEYPTAKENFELNQIAFLKARYPNLVIGYSTHEPPEDTDSVKIAIGEGAEVFERHVGLKTEKYSVNAYSSTPLQIDNWLASAKEAYIMAGVKNKRRNISEKEKNDLTGLKRGVFAKNNIKKGEKLTNNNIYFAIPNVEGQLIPNELSKYTEYTVKNDISADAPLMTSDLEVKNLRGRFMQIVKSIRDILIKSNVPLPSKFEFELSHHYGIESFEKYGATIIRCINREYCKTIIITLPGQTNPAHSHQKKEETFQVLYGDFILEMNGETTEYKRGDIIVVERGVKHSFTSKTGTIFEEVSTTHYASDSFYDDEKIINNKDRKTVMTFWADWMEAPKIK
;
A
#
# COMPACT_ATOMS: atom_id res chain seq x y z
N MET A 1 -6.56 -24.90 23.87
CA MET A 1 -5.18 -24.46 23.58
C MET A 1 -5.15 -22.94 23.63
N LYS A 2 -4.13 -22.32 24.23
CA LYS A 2 -3.90 -20.88 24.02
C LYS A 2 -3.73 -20.64 22.51
N ASN A 3 -4.33 -19.58 21.97
CA ASN A 3 -4.15 -19.18 20.58
C ASN A 3 -2.66 -18.87 20.33
N PHE A 4 -1.88 -19.86 19.93
CA PHE A 4 -0.46 -19.71 19.63
C PHE A 4 -0.29 -18.95 18.32
N GLU A 5 0.39 -17.82 18.30
CA GLU A 5 0.59 -17.00 17.10
C GLU A 5 2.04 -17.06 16.64
N PHE A 6 2.25 -17.30 15.34
CA PHE A 6 3.58 -17.24 14.74
C PHE A 6 3.97 -15.77 14.57
N SER A 7 4.50 -15.17 15.63
CA SER A 7 4.93 -13.76 15.64
C SER A 7 6.24 -13.62 16.38
N LYS A 8 7.22 -12.97 15.74
CA LYS A 8 8.59 -12.78 16.26
C LYS A 8 9.16 -14.04 16.92
N LEU A 9 8.97 -15.18 16.28
CA LEU A 9 9.33 -16.49 16.82
C LEU A 9 10.74 -16.87 16.34
N PHE A 10 11.65 -17.07 17.28
CA PHE A 10 13.02 -17.51 17.03
C PHE A 10 13.20 -18.96 17.49
N ILE A 11 13.53 -19.84 16.54
CA ILE A 11 13.67 -21.28 16.72
C ILE A 11 15.16 -21.62 16.75
N LEU A 12 15.60 -22.17 17.88
CA LEU A 12 16.95 -22.68 18.08
C LEU A 12 16.97 -24.17 17.72
N GLU A 13 17.56 -24.50 16.58
CA GLU A 13 17.60 -25.87 16.05
C GLU A 13 18.79 -26.64 16.62
N MET A 14 18.54 -27.64 17.48
CA MET A 14 19.61 -28.50 17.98
C MET A 14 20.08 -29.51 16.92
N ALA A 15 19.16 -29.98 16.08
CA ALA A 15 19.41 -31.14 15.20
C ALA A 15 20.08 -32.29 15.98
N ASN A 16 21.24 -32.75 15.50
CA ASN A 16 22.07 -33.76 16.16
C ASN A 16 23.28 -33.17 16.91
N ASN A 17 23.28 -31.86 17.22
CA ASN A 17 24.39 -31.19 17.91
C ASN A 17 24.49 -31.58 19.40
N HIS A 18 23.55 -32.36 19.92
CA HIS A 18 23.70 -33.08 21.19
C HIS A 18 24.74 -34.21 21.12
N MET A 19 25.22 -34.60 19.92
CA MET A 19 26.32 -35.55 19.73
C MET A 19 26.08 -36.95 20.31
N GLY A 20 24.82 -37.37 20.45
CA GLY A 20 24.45 -38.61 21.15
C GLY A 20 24.61 -38.56 22.68
N ASP A 21 24.81 -37.37 23.24
CA ASP A 21 25.09 -37.14 24.67
C ASP A 21 23.98 -36.26 25.28
N VAL A 22 23.18 -36.85 26.16
CA VAL A 22 22.02 -36.19 26.76
C VAL A 22 22.43 -35.01 27.63
N GLU A 23 23.48 -35.15 28.44
CA GLU A 23 23.91 -34.08 29.32
C GLU A 23 24.46 -32.90 28.51
N HIS A 24 25.15 -33.19 27.40
CA HIS A 24 25.55 -32.13 26.47
C HIS A 24 24.34 -31.41 25.86
N GLY A 25 23.31 -32.14 25.43
CA GLY A 25 22.05 -31.56 24.94
C GLY A 25 21.34 -30.69 25.99
N LEU A 26 21.28 -31.14 27.25
CA LEU A 26 20.73 -30.35 28.36
C LEU A 26 21.53 -29.06 28.58
N ASN A 27 22.85 -29.12 28.50
CA ASN A 27 23.72 -27.95 28.63
C ASN A 27 23.55 -26.96 27.48
N ILE A 28 23.38 -27.43 26.23
CA ILE A 28 23.02 -26.58 25.09
C ILE A 28 21.75 -25.77 25.44
N ILE A 29 20.66 -26.44 25.83
CA ILE A 29 19.38 -25.79 26.14
C ILE A 29 19.56 -24.72 27.24
N ARG A 30 20.27 -25.04 28.32
CA ARG A 30 20.51 -24.14 29.45
C ARG A 30 21.36 -22.93 29.07
N GLU A 31 22.42 -23.09 28.29
CA GLU A 31 23.27 -21.97 27.86
C GLU A 31 22.51 -21.02 26.94
N PHE A 32 21.72 -21.54 26.00
CA PHE A 32 20.91 -20.69 25.13
C PHE A 32 19.79 -19.97 25.89
N LYS A 33 19.25 -20.53 26.98
CA LYS A 33 18.32 -19.81 27.86
C LYS A 33 18.92 -18.52 28.44
N LYS A 34 20.22 -18.55 28.80
CA LYS A 34 20.91 -17.35 29.32
C LYS A 34 21.00 -16.22 28.29
N VAL A 35 21.02 -16.57 27.01
CA VAL A 35 21.02 -15.60 25.90
C VAL A 35 19.61 -15.09 25.63
N THR A 36 18.64 -15.97 25.47
CA THR A 36 17.27 -15.59 25.06
C THR A 36 16.54 -14.74 26.10
N GLN A 37 16.82 -14.92 27.39
CA GLN A 37 16.25 -14.08 28.46
C GLN A 37 16.62 -12.59 28.35
N LYS A 38 17.63 -12.22 27.56
CA LYS A 38 18.01 -10.82 27.30
C LYS A 38 17.04 -10.11 26.34
N TYR A 39 16.19 -10.86 25.63
CA TYR A 39 15.31 -10.36 24.57
C TYR A 39 13.83 -10.73 24.84
N PRO A 40 13.22 -10.21 25.92
CA PRO A 40 11.85 -10.54 26.30
C PRO A 40 10.78 -10.14 25.26
N GLU A 41 11.12 -9.32 24.27
CA GLU A 41 10.25 -8.93 23.15
C GLU A 41 10.05 -10.03 22.08
N PHE A 42 10.82 -11.13 22.17
CA PHE A 42 10.78 -12.24 21.21
C PHE A 42 10.22 -13.50 21.84
N ASN A 43 9.55 -14.31 21.00
CA ASN A 43 9.13 -15.65 21.38
C ASN A 43 10.25 -16.64 21.01
N PHE A 44 10.53 -17.60 21.88
CA PHE A 44 11.61 -18.55 21.67
C PHE A 44 11.13 -19.99 21.69
N ALA A 45 11.65 -20.75 20.74
CA ALA A 45 11.44 -22.18 20.63
C ALA A 45 12.77 -22.93 20.56
N PHE A 46 12.76 -24.17 20.99
CA PHE A 46 13.85 -25.11 20.76
C PHE A 46 13.34 -26.27 19.92
N LYS A 47 14.13 -26.71 18.94
CA LYS A 47 13.72 -27.76 18.01
C LYS A 47 14.64 -28.99 18.07
N LEU A 48 14.01 -30.17 18.11
CA LEU A 48 14.64 -31.48 18.01
C LEU A 48 14.28 -32.14 16.67
N GLN A 49 15.02 -33.20 16.30
CA GLN A 49 14.74 -34.03 15.14
C GLN A 49 14.51 -35.48 15.56
N TYR A 50 13.35 -36.04 15.23
CA TYR A 50 13.02 -37.43 15.53
C TYR A 50 13.11 -38.27 14.26
N ARG A 51 13.83 -39.37 14.38
CA ARG A 51 13.91 -40.45 13.40
C ARG A 51 13.83 -41.76 14.16
N ASP A 52 12.94 -42.64 13.76
CA ASP A 52 12.97 -44.03 14.19
C ASP A 52 14.09 -44.73 13.41
N LEU A 53 15.33 -44.68 13.91
CA LEU A 53 16.50 -45.18 13.18
C LEU A 53 16.41 -46.65 12.79
N ASP A 54 15.60 -47.46 13.48
CA ASP A 54 15.48 -48.87 13.15
C ASP A 54 14.70 -49.10 11.86
N THR A 55 13.74 -48.24 11.56
CA THR A 55 12.91 -48.26 10.34
C THR A 55 13.41 -47.26 9.29
N PHE A 56 13.94 -46.11 9.72
CA PHE A 56 14.43 -45.03 8.87
C PHE A 56 15.72 -45.39 8.12
N ILE A 57 16.67 -46.08 8.79
CA ILE A 57 17.88 -46.58 8.13
C ILE A 57 17.59 -47.97 7.58
N HIS A 58 17.47 -48.04 6.25
CA HIS A 58 17.24 -49.31 5.56
C HIS A 58 18.27 -50.38 5.97
N PRO A 59 17.86 -51.63 6.27
CA PRO A 59 18.72 -52.66 6.86
C PRO A 59 20.07 -52.88 6.15
N LYS A 60 20.08 -52.82 4.81
CA LYS A 60 21.31 -52.94 3.99
C LYS A 60 22.40 -51.91 4.31
N TYR A 61 22.01 -50.73 4.79
CA TYR A 61 22.94 -49.61 5.01
C TYR A 61 23.30 -49.41 6.49
N LYS A 62 22.71 -50.17 7.42
CA LYS A 62 23.06 -50.06 8.85
C LYS A 62 24.56 -50.33 9.06
N GLY A 63 25.21 -49.50 9.86
CA GLY A 63 26.65 -49.54 10.10
C GLY A 63 27.53 -49.01 8.94
N ASN A 64 26.94 -48.53 7.84
CA ASN A 64 27.71 -48.00 6.72
C ASN A 64 28.31 -46.62 7.06
N LYS A 65 29.64 -46.59 7.21
CA LYS A 65 30.39 -45.39 7.58
C LYS A 65 30.76 -44.47 6.40
N ASP A 66 30.58 -44.94 5.17
CA ASP A 66 30.88 -44.18 3.95
C ASP A 66 29.72 -43.25 3.56
N ILE A 67 28.49 -43.59 3.97
CA ILE A 67 27.32 -42.73 3.78
C ILE A 67 27.24 -41.74 4.95
N LYS A 68 27.62 -40.48 4.67
CA LYS A 68 27.70 -39.36 5.63
C LYS A 68 26.57 -39.33 6.66
N TYR A 69 25.31 -39.38 6.22
CA TYR A 69 24.16 -39.22 7.11
C TYR A 69 23.82 -40.49 7.89
N VAL A 70 24.04 -41.68 7.32
CA VAL A 70 23.88 -42.96 8.03
C VAL A 70 24.83 -42.99 9.23
N LYS A 71 26.13 -42.77 8.98
CA LYS A 71 27.15 -42.68 10.02
C LYS A 71 26.76 -41.67 11.11
N ARG A 72 26.42 -40.44 10.70
CA ARG A 72 26.07 -39.37 11.64
C ARG A 72 24.86 -39.74 12.51
N PHE A 73 23.80 -40.29 11.93
CA PHE A 73 22.59 -40.63 12.67
C PHE A 73 22.82 -41.78 13.65
N GLU A 74 23.60 -42.79 13.27
CA GLU A 74 23.96 -43.88 14.17
C GLU A 74 24.87 -43.40 15.32
N GLU A 75 25.89 -42.59 15.02
CA GLU A 75 26.82 -42.05 16.03
C GLU A 75 26.17 -41.09 17.03
N THR A 76 25.06 -40.45 16.63
CA THR A 76 24.34 -39.48 17.48
C THR A 76 22.99 -39.99 17.98
N ARG A 77 22.77 -41.31 17.91
CA ARG A 77 21.54 -41.96 18.36
C ARG A 77 21.24 -41.63 19.82
N LEU A 78 20.00 -41.23 20.09
CA LEU A 78 19.42 -41.11 21.42
C LEU A 78 18.18 -42.01 21.52
N SER A 79 17.89 -42.53 22.72
CA SER A 79 16.64 -43.26 22.96
C SER A 79 15.45 -42.29 23.01
N HIS A 80 14.22 -42.80 22.86
CA HIS A 80 13.02 -41.98 23.02
C HIS A 80 12.92 -41.37 24.43
N LEU A 81 13.35 -42.10 25.47
CA LEU A 81 13.43 -41.58 26.84
C LEU A 81 14.43 -40.43 26.97
N ASP A 82 15.56 -40.50 26.27
CA ASP A 82 16.55 -39.43 26.27
C ASP A 82 16.06 -38.19 25.55
N PHE A 83 15.41 -38.35 24.40
CA PHE A 83 14.73 -37.24 23.74
C PHE A 83 13.63 -36.63 24.59
N LYS A 84 12.90 -37.45 25.36
CA LYS A 84 11.89 -36.96 26.32
C LYS A 84 12.53 -36.10 27.42
N LYS A 85 13.68 -36.50 27.97
CA LYS A 85 14.43 -35.67 28.93
C LYS A 85 14.81 -34.30 28.34
N LEU A 86 15.29 -34.28 27.09
CA LEU A 86 15.62 -33.03 26.39
C LEU A 86 14.38 -32.15 26.20
N LYS A 87 13.26 -32.73 25.77
CA LYS A 87 11.98 -32.02 25.63
C LYS A 87 11.49 -31.44 26.95
N ASP A 88 11.57 -32.21 28.03
CA ASP A 88 11.11 -31.77 29.35
C ASP A 88 11.98 -30.62 29.87
N GLU A 89 13.30 -30.62 29.60
CA GLU A 89 14.18 -29.48 29.89
C GLU A 89 13.85 -28.25 29.03
N ILE A 90 13.56 -28.41 27.74
CA ILE A 90 13.11 -27.31 26.85
C ILE A 90 11.90 -26.59 27.48
N VAL A 91 10.88 -27.35 27.88
CA VAL A 91 9.67 -26.81 28.50
C VAL A 91 9.98 -26.19 29.87
N LYS A 92 10.82 -26.84 30.69
CA LYS A 92 11.25 -26.31 32.00
C LYS A 92 11.96 -24.96 31.89
N GLN A 93 12.76 -24.75 30.84
CA GLN A 93 13.42 -23.47 30.57
C GLN A 93 12.47 -22.43 29.94
N GLY A 94 11.20 -22.78 29.72
CA GLY A 94 10.16 -21.89 29.21
C GLY A 94 10.22 -21.66 27.70
N PHE A 95 10.87 -22.55 26.95
CA PHE A 95 10.84 -22.55 25.49
C PHE A 95 9.61 -23.29 24.97
N ILE A 96 9.13 -22.87 23.80
CA ILE A 96 8.19 -23.65 23.00
C ILE A 96 8.92 -24.88 22.47
N ALA A 97 8.34 -26.06 22.63
CA ALA A 97 8.93 -27.31 22.17
C ALA A 97 8.49 -27.63 20.73
N ILE A 98 9.44 -27.66 19.80
CA ILE A 98 9.21 -28.02 18.40
C ILE A 98 9.93 -29.34 18.09
N CYS A 99 9.35 -30.18 17.23
CA CYS A 99 10.05 -31.35 16.70
C CYS A 99 9.87 -31.46 15.19
N THR A 100 10.92 -31.92 14.51
CA THR A 100 10.87 -32.37 13.11
C THR A 100 10.83 -33.90 13.09
N PRO A 101 9.66 -34.55 12.96
CA PRO A 101 9.59 -35.97 12.65
C PRO A 101 9.93 -36.21 11.19
N PHE A 102 10.68 -37.28 10.90
CA PHE A 102 11.05 -37.68 9.53
C PHE A 102 10.39 -38.99 9.07
N ASP A 103 9.54 -39.58 9.92
CA ASP A 103 8.78 -40.81 9.67
C ASP A 103 7.50 -40.81 10.51
N GLU A 104 6.53 -41.66 10.17
CA GLU A 104 5.20 -41.68 10.78
C GLU A 104 5.23 -42.12 12.24
N ASN A 105 6.12 -43.05 12.60
CA ASN A 105 6.34 -43.47 13.99
C ASN A 105 6.83 -42.29 14.84
N SER A 106 7.73 -41.47 14.29
CA SER A 106 8.20 -40.26 14.92
C SER A 106 7.09 -39.22 15.07
N VAL A 107 6.09 -39.15 14.18
CA VAL A 107 4.90 -38.30 14.39
C VAL A 107 4.13 -38.75 15.63
N ASP A 108 3.92 -40.06 15.80
CA ASP A 108 3.21 -40.60 16.97
C ASP A 108 3.95 -40.26 18.27
N LEU A 109 5.28 -40.43 18.29
CA LEU A 109 6.11 -40.05 19.44
C LEU A 109 6.09 -38.54 19.73
N VAL A 110 6.03 -37.70 18.70
CA VAL A 110 5.93 -36.24 18.86
C VAL A 110 4.60 -35.84 19.50
N VAL A 111 3.51 -36.54 19.16
CA VAL A 111 2.21 -36.37 19.81
C VAL A 111 2.26 -36.89 21.25
N GLU A 112 2.77 -38.09 21.47
CA GLU A 112 2.90 -38.73 22.80
C GLU A 112 3.72 -37.89 23.77
N HIS A 113 4.89 -37.39 23.33
CA HIS A 113 5.76 -36.55 24.16
C HIS A 113 5.20 -35.14 24.38
N GLY A 114 4.10 -34.77 23.70
CA GLY A 114 3.40 -33.51 23.89
C GLY A 114 4.22 -32.30 23.44
N TYR A 115 4.78 -32.34 22.22
CA TYR A 115 5.36 -31.14 21.59
C TYR A 115 4.28 -30.14 21.21
N ASP A 116 4.65 -28.86 21.12
CA ASP A 116 3.72 -27.77 20.82
C ASP A 116 3.50 -27.61 19.31
N ILE A 117 4.55 -27.81 18.51
CA ILE A 117 4.55 -27.53 17.06
C ILE A 117 5.30 -28.64 16.32
N ILE A 118 4.81 -29.01 15.14
CA ILE A 118 5.50 -29.90 14.21
C ILE A 118 6.23 -29.07 13.15
N LYS A 119 7.51 -29.36 12.93
CA LYS A 119 8.28 -28.85 11.79
C LYS A 119 8.32 -29.92 10.69
N VAL A 120 8.17 -29.52 9.44
CA VAL A 120 8.51 -30.34 8.27
C VAL A 120 9.81 -29.80 7.68
N GLY A 121 10.84 -30.65 7.61
CA GLY A 121 12.12 -30.31 6.97
C GLY A 121 11.97 -30.28 5.44
N SER A 122 12.81 -29.51 4.75
CA SER A 122 12.69 -29.34 3.28
C SER A 122 12.78 -30.66 2.50
N CYS A 123 13.58 -31.61 2.97
CA CYS A 123 13.68 -32.94 2.35
C CYS A 123 12.40 -33.78 2.47
N SER A 124 11.50 -33.43 3.39
CA SER A 124 10.20 -34.07 3.58
C SER A 124 9.04 -33.17 3.11
N PHE A 125 9.32 -32.06 2.44
CA PHE A 125 8.29 -31.09 2.03
C PHE A 125 7.26 -31.68 1.06
N THR A 126 7.65 -32.70 0.28
CA THR A 126 6.78 -33.44 -0.64
C THR A 126 6.66 -34.92 -0.26
N ASP A 127 6.97 -35.26 0.98
CA ASP A 127 6.76 -36.60 1.54
C ASP A 127 5.28 -36.77 1.93
N TRP A 128 4.45 -37.09 0.95
CA TRP A 128 2.99 -37.10 1.09
C TRP A 128 2.48 -38.05 2.19
N PRO A 129 2.97 -39.29 2.35
CA PRO A 129 2.57 -40.15 3.47
C PRO A 129 2.82 -39.50 4.84
N LEU A 130 3.99 -38.86 5.02
CA LEU A 130 4.31 -38.15 6.24
C LEU A 130 3.40 -36.92 6.43
N LEU A 131 3.15 -36.13 5.39
CA LEU A 131 2.24 -34.97 5.46
C LEU A 131 0.80 -35.38 5.80
N GLU A 132 0.31 -36.51 5.27
CA GLU A 132 -1.00 -37.07 5.60
C GLU A 132 -1.10 -37.51 7.08
N LYS A 133 -0.02 -38.05 7.63
CA LYS A 133 0.07 -38.36 9.07
C LYS A 133 0.07 -37.08 9.90
N ILE A 134 0.89 -36.09 9.54
CA ILE A 134 1.05 -34.83 10.27
C ILE A 134 -0.25 -34.01 10.27
N VAL A 135 -0.96 -33.92 9.14
CA VAL A 135 -2.15 -33.07 9.03
C VAL A 135 -3.28 -33.53 9.95
N LYS A 136 -3.35 -34.84 10.24
CA LYS A 136 -4.35 -35.47 11.14
C LYS A 136 -4.13 -35.14 12.62
N THR A 137 -2.96 -34.62 12.99
CA THR A 137 -2.72 -34.12 14.35
C THR A 137 -3.52 -32.84 14.60
N ASP A 138 -3.59 -32.34 15.83
CA ASP A 138 -4.15 -31.02 16.17
C ASP A 138 -3.07 -29.91 16.22
N LYS A 139 -1.81 -30.26 16.00
CA LYS A 139 -0.67 -29.37 16.18
C LYS A 139 -0.50 -28.40 15.01
N PRO A 140 -0.10 -27.13 15.27
CA PRO A 140 0.33 -26.22 14.21
C PRO A 140 1.61 -26.73 13.53
N VAL A 141 1.81 -26.33 12.27
CA VAL A 141 2.90 -26.86 11.41
C VAL A 141 3.79 -25.74 10.86
N ILE A 142 5.10 -25.95 10.80
CA ILE A 142 6.05 -25.04 10.13
C ILE A 142 6.79 -25.80 9.03
N LEU A 143 6.71 -25.38 7.77
CA LEU A 143 7.27 -26.10 6.62
C LEU A 143 8.41 -25.31 5.97
N SER A 144 9.56 -25.94 5.72
CA SER A 144 10.68 -25.31 4.99
C SER A 144 10.65 -25.73 3.53
N THR A 145 10.99 -24.82 2.62
CA THR A 145 10.79 -25.00 1.17
C THR A 145 12.09 -25.06 0.37
N ALA A 146 13.23 -25.39 1.00
CA ALA A 146 14.51 -25.43 0.27
C ALA A 146 14.44 -26.45 -0.88
N GLY A 147 14.77 -26.00 -2.09
CA GLY A 147 14.73 -26.83 -3.30
C GLY A 147 13.32 -27.21 -3.79
N ALA A 148 12.26 -26.74 -3.14
CA ALA A 148 10.90 -26.97 -3.61
C ALA A 148 10.59 -26.06 -4.81
N VAL A 149 10.06 -26.64 -5.87
CA VAL A 149 9.54 -25.86 -7.00
C VAL A 149 8.20 -25.21 -6.64
N GLN A 150 7.86 -24.10 -7.29
CA GLN A 150 6.64 -23.33 -7.00
C GLN A 150 5.38 -24.20 -6.93
N ASN A 151 5.21 -25.11 -7.88
CA ASN A 151 4.04 -25.99 -7.95
C ASN A 151 3.91 -26.90 -6.72
N ASP A 152 5.02 -27.36 -6.13
CA ASP A 152 4.97 -28.17 -4.92
C ASP A 152 4.61 -27.32 -3.70
N ILE A 153 5.09 -26.07 -3.64
CA ILE A 153 4.69 -25.13 -2.58
C ILE A 153 3.18 -24.85 -2.65
N ASP A 154 2.65 -24.65 -3.86
CA ASP A 154 1.22 -24.43 -4.08
C ASP A 154 0.37 -25.64 -3.65
N ARG A 155 0.81 -26.85 -4.00
CA ARG A 155 0.12 -28.10 -3.63
C ARG A 155 0.10 -28.31 -2.12
N VAL A 156 1.23 -28.09 -1.46
CA VAL A 156 1.34 -28.22 0.00
C VAL A 156 0.51 -27.13 0.69
N PHE A 157 0.57 -25.89 0.21
CA PHE A 157 -0.28 -24.80 0.68
C PHE A 157 -1.76 -25.18 0.61
N ALA A 158 -2.26 -25.56 -0.58
CA ALA A 158 -3.66 -25.95 -0.77
C ALA A 158 -4.05 -27.17 0.09
N PHE A 159 -3.15 -28.14 0.25
CA PHE A 159 -3.38 -29.32 1.08
C PHE A 159 -3.64 -28.96 2.55
N PHE A 160 -2.85 -28.06 3.12
CA PHE A 160 -3.01 -27.62 4.51
C PHE A 160 -4.15 -26.60 4.68
N ASP A 161 -4.29 -25.67 3.74
CA ASP A 161 -5.30 -24.60 3.76
C ASP A 161 -6.73 -25.16 3.66
N HIS A 162 -6.98 -26.08 2.71
CA HIS A 162 -8.30 -26.74 2.57
C HIS A 162 -8.73 -27.55 3.79
N ARG A 163 -7.78 -27.87 4.68
CA ARG A 163 -8.02 -28.61 5.93
C ARG A 163 -8.04 -27.69 7.15
N GLU A 164 -8.05 -26.38 6.93
CA GLU A 164 -8.03 -25.33 7.96
C GLU A 164 -6.90 -25.53 8.98
N LYS A 165 -5.78 -26.13 8.52
CA LYS A 165 -4.64 -26.36 9.40
C LYS A 165 -3.98 -25.01 9.67
N LYS A 166 -3.53 -24.80 10.91
CA LYS A 166 -2.67 -23.67 11.23
C LYS A 166 -1.23 -23.98 10.83
N PHE A 167 -0.68 -23.26 9.86
CA PHE A 167 0.70 -23.47 9.42
C PHE A 167 1.44 -22.18 9.04
N ALA A 168 2.76 -22.31 8.88
CA ALA A 168 3.66 -21.29 8.36
C ALA A 168 4.60 -21.91 7.32
N ILE A 169 5.04 -21.12 6.35
CA ILE A 169 6.03 -21.51 5.33
C ILE A 169 7.32 -20.72 5.54
N MET A 170 8.46 -21.39 5.43
CA MET A 170 9.79 -20.82 5.64
C MET A 170 10.59 -20.82 4.34
N HIS A 171 11.02 -19.63 3.91
CA HIS A 171 12.12 -19.53 2.95
C HIS A 171 13.38 -20.17 3.55
N CYS A 172 14.11 -20.92 2.74
CA CYS A 172 15.30 -21.66 3.15
C CYS A 172 16.10 -22.08 1.92
N VAL A 173 17.43 -22.15 2.07
CA VAL A 173 18.35 -22.68 1.05
C VAL A 173 19.02 -23.95 1.60
N GLY A 174 19.11 -24.99 0.78
CA GLY A 174 19.56 -26.33 1.18
C GLY A 174 21.08 -26.53 1.13
N GLU A 175 21.86 -25.50 1.44
CA GLU A 175 23.32 -25.50 1.40
C GLU A 175 23.87 -25.30 2.82
N TYR A 176 24.98 -25.96 3.17
CA TYR A 176 25.44 -26.07 4.57
C TYR A 176 26.97 -25.86 4.70
N PRO A 177 27.47 -24.64 4.94
CA PRO A 177 26.71 -23.38 5.02
C PRO A 177 26.29 -22.84 3.65
N THR A 178 25.27 -21.98 3.63
CA THR A 178 24.84 -21.26 2.43
C THR A 178 25.77 -20.09 2.14
N ALA A 179 26.23 -19.94 0.89
CA ALA A 179 27.00 -18.77 0.47
C ALA A 179 26.09 -17.51 0.41
N LYS A 180 26.63 -16.32 0.71
CA LYS A 180 25.82 -15.08 0.85
C LYS A 180 25.05 -14.73 -0.42
N GLU A 181 25.67 -14.96 -1.58
CA GLU A 181 25.07 -14.81 -2.91
C GLU A 181 23.83 -15.69 -3.13
N ASN A 182 23.70 -16.79 -2.40
CA ASN A 182 22.60 -17.75 -2.53
C ASN A 182 21.49 -17.53 -1.48
N PHE A 183 21.57 -16.51 -0.63
CA PHE A 183 20.56 -16.31 0.42
C PHE A 183 19.16 -16.05 -0.14
N GLU A 184 19.05 -15.37 -1.28
CA GLU A 184 17.79 -15.16 -2.01
C GLU A 184 16.64 -14.60 -1.12
N LEU A 185 16.91 -13.62 -0.27
CA LEU A 185 15.95 -13.18 0.77
C LEU A 185 14.69 -12.50 0.22
N ASN A 186 14.72 -11.98 -1.01
CA ASN A 186 13.53 -11.47 -1.70
C ASN A 186 12.43 -12.54 -1.87
N GLN A 187 12.78 -13.83 -1.76
CA GLN A 187 11.81 -14.92 -1.76
C GLN A 187 10.81 -14.82 -0.60
N ILE A 188 11.18 -14.18 0.52
CA ILE A 188 10.26 -13.95 1.65
C ILE A 188 9.10 -13.05 1.22
N ALA A 189 9.37 -11.92 0.57
CA ALA A 189 8.33 -11.03 0.07
C ALA A 189 7.53 -11.65 -1.08
N PHE A 190 8.18 -12.42 -1.95
CA PHE A 190 7.50 -13.19 -3.00
C PHE A 190 6.47 -14.18 -2.40
N LEU A 191 6.88 -15.00 -1.42
CA LEU A 191 5.99 -15.95 -0.75
C LEU A 191 4.85 -15.24 -0.03
N LYS A 192 5.12 -14.09 0.59
CA LYS A 192 4.12 -13.30 1.29
C LYS A 192 3.09 -12.66 0.35
N ALA A 193 3.52 -12.18 -0.81
CA ALA A 193 2.61 -11.66 -1.82
C ALA A 193 1.71 -12.78 -2.40
N ARG A 194 2.26 -14.00 -2.53
CA ARG A 194 1.53 -15.16 -3.04
C ARG A 194 0.54 -15.75 -2.02
N TYR A 195 0.91 -15.76 -0.74
CA TYR A 195 0.11 -16.33 0.35
C TYR A 195 -0.17 -15.27 1.43
N PRO A 196 -1.03 -14.26 1.16
CA PRO A 196 -1.16 -13.05 1.99
C PRO A 196 -1.67 -13.29 3.41
N ASN A 197 -2.38 -14.39 3.64
CA ASN A 197 -2.93 -14.76 4.95
C ASN A 197 -2.04 -15.74 5.73
N LEU A 198 -0.93 -16.18 5.12
CA LEU A 198 -0.03 -17.15 5.71
C LEU A 198 1.14 -16.43 6.38
N VAL A 199 1.55 -16.96 7.54
CA VAL A 199 2.80 -16.51 8.15
C VAL A 199 3.98 -17.08 7.37
N ILE A 200 4.84 -16.18 6.90
CA ILE A 200 6.09 -16.51 6.23
C ILE A 200 7.25 -16.33 7.21
N GLY A 201 8.24 -17.22 7.15
CA GLY A 201 9.46 -17.13 7.95
C GLY A 201 10.73 -17.39 7.14
N TYR A 202 11.84 -17.44 7.84
CA TYR A 202 13.19 -17.62 7.32
C TYR A 202 13.95 -18.67 8.14
N SER A 203 14.28 -19.80 7.52
CA SER A 203 15.10 -20.85 8.11
C SER A 203 16.47 -20.82 7.42
N THR A 204 17.53 -20.67 8.20
CA THR A 204 18.86 -20.35 7.67
C THR A 204 19.94 -21.37 8.01
N HIS A 205 20.86 -21.52 7.07
CA HIS A 205 22.12 -22.26 7.18
C HIS A 205 23.31 -21.34 6.84
N GLU A 206 23.13 -20.03 7.00
CA GLU A 206 24.18 -19.03 6.80
C GLU A 206 25.38 -19.22 7.73
N PRO A 207 26.55 -18.67 7.38
CA PRO A 207 27.70 -18.64 8.27
C PRO A 207 27.33 -18.03 9.63
N PRO A 208 27.73 -18.64 10.78
CA PRO A 208 27.38 -18.21 12.12
C PRO A 208 27.67 -16.75 12.48
N GLU A 209 28.60 -16.11 11.79
CA GLU A 209 28.96 -14.70 11.91
C GLU A 209 28.00 -13.74 11.18
N ASP A 210 27.20 -14.23 10.23
CA ASP A 210 26.25 -13.39 9.52
C ASP A 210 25.12 -12.96 10.45
N THR A 211 24.88 -11.65 10.46
CA THR A 211 23.79 -11.00 11.19
C THR A 211 22.98 -10.06 10.32
N ASP A 212 23.32 -9.90 9.05
CA ASP A 212 22.62 -9.00 8.12
C ASP A 212 21.35 -9.66 7.56
N SER A 213 21.42 -10.96 7.31
CA SER A 213 20.32 -11.73 6.72
C SER A 213 19.01 -11.62 7.52
N VAL A 214 19.09 -11.63 8.86
CA VAL A 214 17.91 -11.51 9.73
C VAL A 214 17.31 -10.12 9.66
N LYS A 215 18.13 -9.07 9.49
CA LYS A 215 17.63 -7.70 9.29
C LYS A 215 16.82 -7.62 8.00
N ILE A 216 17.37 -8.17 6.93
CA ILE A 216 16.71 -8.20 5.61
C ILE A 216 15.44 -9.05 5.68
N ALA A 217 15.50 -10.24 6.27
CA ALA A 217 14.34 -11.11 6.42
C ALA A 217 13.20 -10.46 7.23
N ILE A 218 13.52 -9.70 8.29
CA ILE A 218 12.53 -8.87 9.02
C ILE A 218 11.97 -7.76 8.13
N GLY A 219 12.81 -7.11 7.33
CA GLY A 219 12.40 -6.07 6.37
C GLY A 219 11.43 -6.58 5.30
N GLU A 220 11.71 -7.77 4.74
CA GLU A 220 10.80 -8.49 3.81
C GLU A 220 9.56 -9.06 4.53
N GLY A 221 9.60 -9.05 5.87
CA GLY A 221 8.47 -9.27 6.74
C GLY A 221 8.19 -10.73 7.07
N ALA A 222 9.26 -11.51 7.25
CA ALA A 222 9.25 -12.77 7.97
C ALA A 222 8.87 -12.56 9.44
N GLU A 223 8.18 -13.53 10.04
CA GLU A 223 7.75 -13.50 11.46
C GLU A 223 8.27 -14.71 12.26
N VAL A 224 8.82 -15.72 11.58
CA VAL A 224 9.44 -16.90 12.17
C VAL A 224 10.87 -17.00 11.65
N PHE A 225 11.81 -17.30 12.52
CA PHE A 225 13.24 -17.37 12.21
C PHE A 225 13.81 -18.66 12.80
N GLU A 226 14.56 -19.43 12.04
CA GLU A 226 15.16 -20.69 12.50
C GLU A 226 16.66 -20.71 12.20
N ARG A 227 17.48 -21.01 13.21
CA ARG A 227 18.94 -21.14 13.07
C ARG A 227 19.47 -22.31 13.88
N HIS A 228 20.42 -23.05 13.32
CA HIS A 228 21.09 -24.13 14.03
C HIS A 228 21.94 -23.60 15.19
N VAL A 229 21.95 -24.33 16.30
CA VAL A 229 22.69 -23.97 17.50
C VAL A 229 23.55 -25.12 18.02
N GLY A 230 24.68 -24.79 18.64
CA GLY A 230 25.57 -25.77 19.27
C GLY A 230 26.43 -25.14 20.37
N LEU A 231 26.98 -25.99 21.23
CA LEU A 231 27.86 -25.56 22.31
C LEU A 231 29.24 -26.18 22.12
N LYS A 232 30.26 -25.34 21.92
CA LYS A 232 31.65 -25.79 21.86
C LYS A 232 32.12 -26.13 23.27
N THR A 233 32.72 -27.30 23.44
CA THR A 233 33.39 -27.73 24.67
C THR A 233 34.77 -28.29 24.34
N GLU A 234 35.52 -28.75 25.33
CA GLU A 234 36.77 -29.49 25.08
C GLU A 234 36.53 -30.81 24.33
N LYS A 235 35.35 -31.44 24.53
CA LYS A 235 34.98 -32.71 23.91
C LYS A 235 34.31 -32.55 22.54
N TYR A 236 33.52 -31.48 22.35
CA TYR A 236 32.67 -31.32 21.17
C TYR A 236 32.93 -30.01 20.43
N SER A 237 33.08 -30.12 19.10
CA SER A 237 33.14 -28.98 18.20
C SER A 237 31.74 -28.61 17.68
N VAL A 238 31.63 -27.42 17.08
CA VAL A 238 30.42 -26.93 16.42
C VAL A 238 30.68 -26.92 14.91
N ASN A 239 29.69 -27.33 14.11
CA ASN A 239 29.82 -27.35 12.65
C ASN A 239 29.78 -25.93 12.05
N ALA A 240 30.08 -25.81 10.76
CA ALA A 240 30.25 -24.52 10.07
C ALA A 240 28.98 -23.68 9.88
N TYR A 241 27.79 -24.19 10.25
CA TYR A 241 26.50 -23.53 10.06
C TYR A 241 25.67 -23.47 11.35
N SER A 242 26.23 -23.88 12.49
CA SER A 242 25.58 -23.79 13.80
C SER A 242 26.20 -22.69 14.64
N SER A 243 25.35 -21.88 15.26
CA SER A 243 25.78 -20.73 16.05
C SER A 243 26.00 -21.12 17.52
N THR A 244 27.07 -20.57 18.09
CA THR A 244 27.34 -20.58 19.54
C THR A 244 26.43 -19.60 20.28
N PRO A 245 26.37 -19.64 21.64
CA PRO A 245 25.61 -18.66 22.42
C PRO A 245 25.94 -17.20 22.09
N LEU A 246 27.22 -16.86 21.92
CA LEU A 246 27.66 -15.51 21.55
C LEU A 246 27.14 -15.09 20.17
N GLN A 247 27.16 -15.99 19.19
CA GLN A 247 26.69 -15.71 17.84
C GLN A 247 25.17 -15.54 17.77
N ILE A 248 24.41 -16.34 18.53
CA ILE A 248 22.96 -16.12 18.67
C ILE A 248 22.67 -14.80 19.38
N ASP A 249 23.45 -14.40 20.39
CA ASP A 249 23.29 -13.10 21.04
C ASP A 249 23.43 -11.96 20.03
N ASN A 250 24.47 -12.00 19.19
CA ASN A 250 24.69 -11.01 18.12
C ASN A 250 23.55 -11.02 17.08
N TRP A 251 23.06 -12.20 16.71
CA TRP A 251 21.97 -12.35 15.76
C TRP A 251 20.64 -11.79 16.30
N LEU A 252 20.34 -12.02 17.57
CA LEU A 252 19.14 -11.48 18.23
C LEU A 252 19.25 -9.96 18.47
N ALA A 253 20.44 -9.46 18.81
CA ALA A 253 20.70 -8.02 18.87
C ALA A 253 20.44 -7.34 17.52
N SER A 254 20.92 -7.95 16.43
CA SER A 254 20.66 -7.50 15.07
C SER A 254 19.17 -7.52 14.71
N ALA A 255 18.46 -8.59 15.06
CA ALA A 255 17.02 -8.68 14.87
C ALA A 255 16.25 -7.59 15.63
N LYS A 256 16.64 -7.31 16.88
CA LYS A 256 16.07 -6.23 17.70
C LYS A 256 16.26 -4.87 17.04
N GLU A 257 17.47 -4.59 16.57
CA GLU A 257 17.78 -3.37 15.81
C GLU A 257 16.90 -3.25 14.55
N ALA A 258 16.73 -4.35 13.81
CA ALA A 258 15.88 -4.36 12.62
C ALA A 258 14.41 -4.03 12.94
N TYR A 259 13.83 -4.58 14.02
CA TYR A 259 12.47 -4.20 14.42
C TYR A 259 12.34 -2.72 14.82
N ILE A 260 13.38 -2.15 15.44
CA ILE A 260 13.43 -0.71 15.75
C ILE A 260 13.46 0.11 14.45
N MET A 261 14.33 -0.25 13.51
CA MET A 261 14.49 0.45 12.23
C MET A 261 13.26 0.32 11.32
N ALA A 262 12.65 -0.88 11.26
CA ALA A 262 11.48 -1.14 10.43
C ALA A 262 10.26 -0.33 10.89
N GLY A 263 10.13 -0.06 12.19
CA GLY A 263 9.09 0.80 12.74
C GLY A 263 7.67 0.21 12.61
N VAL A 264 6.70 1.06 12.25
CA VAL A 264 5.28 0.67 12.25
C VAL A 264 4.85 -0.01 10.95
N LYS A 265 4.06 -1.07 11.07
CA LYS A 265 3.46 -1.82 9.96
C LYS A 265 1.97 -1.45 9.81
N ASN A 266 1.44 -1.51 8.58
CA ASN A 266 0.01 -1.30 8.25
C ASN A 266 -0.57 0.08 8.63
N LYS A 267 0.26 1.07 8.95
CA LYS A 267 -0.16 2.44 9.24
C LYS A 267 0.96 3.43 8.96
N ARG A 268 0.62 4.71 8.89
CA ARG A 268 1.61 5.78 8.80
C ARG A 268 2.34 5.94 10.14
N ARG A 269 3.66 6.18 10.10
CA ARG A 269 4.44 6.54 11.29
C ARG A 269 3.93 7.83 11.92
N ASN A 270 4.20 7.99 13.21
CA ASN A 270 4.01 9.27 13.88
C ASN A 270 4.99 10.31 13.32
N ILE A 271 4.51 11.53 13.10
CA ILE A 271 5.32 12.67 12.66
C ILE A 271 5.68 13.46 13.91
N SER A 272 6.97 13.68 14.15
CA SER A 272 7.43 14.39 15.35
C SER A 272 7.18 15.90 15.24
N GLU A 273 7.01 16.58 16.37
CA GLU A 273 6.92 18.04 16.40
C GLU A 273 8.18 18.70 15.83
N LYS A 274 9.36 18.11 16.08
CA LYS A 274 10.61 18.57 15.48
C LYS A 274 10.54 18.56 13.95
N GLU A 275 10.11 17.45 13.35
CA GLU A 275 9.98 17.33 11.89
C GLU A 275 8.98 18.35 11.33
N LYS A 276 7.83 18.55 12.00
CA LYS A 276 6.86 19.57 11.60
C LYS A 276 7.46 20.97 11.63
N ASN A 277 8.22 21.30 12.68
CA ASN A 277 8.83 22.62 12.85
C ASN A 277 9.95 22.85 11.81
N ASP A 278 10.84 21.87 11.64
CA ASP A 278 11.92 21.93 10.63
C ASP A 278 11.33 22.14 9.22
N LEU A 279 10.31 21.35 8.86
CA LEU A 279 9.65 21.48 7.55
C LEU A 279 8.88 22.79 7.41
N THR A 280 8.29 23.32 8.49
CA THR A 280 7.57 24.59 8.46
C THR A 280 8.52 25.75 8.14
N GLY A 281 9.71 25.79 8.73
CA GLY A 281 10.73 26.80 8.42
C GLY A 281 11.26 26.74 6.98
N LEU A 282 11.11 25.61 6.29
CA LEU A 282 11.49 25.42 4.89
C LEU A 282 10.35 25.72 3.90
N LYS A 283 9.12 25.93 4.38
CA LYS A 283 7.99 26.33 3.52
C LYS A 283 8.10 27.81 3.17
N ARG A 284 7.76 28.13 1.93
CA ARG A 284 7.51 29.52 1.53
C ARG A 284 6.29 30.06 2.28
N GLY A 285 6.30 31.34 2.62
CA GLY A 285 5.12 32.12 2.97
C GLY A 285 4.55 32.83 1.74
N VAL A 286 3.29 33.26 1.83
CA VAL A 286 2.66 34.15 0.85
C VAL A 286 2.89 35.60 1.26
N PHE A 287 3.41 36.42 0.36
CA PHE A 287 3.73 37.84 0.57
C PHE A 287 3.01 38.74 -0.42
N ALA A 288 2.71 39.97 -0.03
CA ALA A 288 2.01 40.93 -0.86
C ALA A 288 3.00 41.54 -1.88
N LYS A 289 2.75 41.37 -3.17
CA LYS A 289 3.63 41.90 -4.22
C LYS A 289 3.56 43.44 -4.33
N ASN A 290 2.43 44.00 -3.93
CA ASN A 290 2.13 45.43 -3.94
C ASN A 290 1.10 45.71 -2.83
N ASN A 291 0.83 46.98 -2.51
CA ASN A 291 -0.20 47.33 -1.52
C ASN A 291 -1.56 46.74 -1.94
N ILE A 292 -2.28 46.11 -1.01
CA ILE A 292 -3.59 45.48 -1.22
C ILE A 292 -4.60 46.16 -0.29
N LYS A 293 -5.70 46.72 -0.83
CA LYS A 293 -6.70 47.43 -0.02
C LYS A 293 -7.70 46.47 0.63
N LYS A 294 -8.23 46.87 1.78
CA LYS A 294 -9.35 46.20 2.45
C LYS A 294 -10.46 45.85 1.45
N GLY A 295 -10.89 44.59 1.47
CA GLY A 295 -11.94 44.06 0.59
C GLY A 295 -11.42 43.52 -0.76
N GLU A 296 -10.14 43.70 -1.10
CA GLU A 296 -9.56 43.09 -2.30
C GLU A 296 -9.31 41.58 -2.14
N LYS A 297 -9.40 40.85 -3.25
CA LYS A 297 -9.08 39.41 -3.30
C LYS A 297 -7.58 39.19 -3.52
N LEU A 298 -7.04 38.11 -2.94
CA LEU A 298 -5.72 37.62 -3.30
C LEU A 298 -5.76 36.96 -4.69
N THR A 299 -4.79 37.31 -5.52
CA THR A 299 -4.61 36.81 -6.89
C THR A 299 -3.13 36.59 -7.15
N ASN A 300 -2.79 35.81 -8.18
CA ASN A 300 -1.39 35.63 -8.60
C ASN A 300 -0.71 36.95 -9.03
N ASN A 301 -1.47 38.02 -9.27
CA ASN A 301 -0.93 39.32 -9.68
C ASN A 301 -0.52 40.19 -8.49
N ASN A 302 -1.11 40.00 -7.31
CA ASN A 302 -0.85 40.81 -6.12
C ASN A 302 -0.15 40.03 -4.99
N ILE A 303 0.19 38.76 -5.18
CA ILE A 303 0.99 37.97 -4.23
C ILE A 303 2.25 37.37 -4.88
N TYR A 304 3.23 37.04 -4.05
CA TYR A 304 4.39 36.21 -4.42
C TYR A 304 4.74 35.24 -3.26
N PHE A 305 5.67 34.31 -3.51
CA PHE A 305 6.05 33.26 -2.55
C PHE A 305 7.54 33.31 -2.24
N ALA A 306 7.90 33.44 -0.97
CA ALA A 306 9.30 33.53 -0.54
C ALA A 306 9.52 32.85 0.83
N ILE A 307 10.78 32.62 1.21
CA ILE A 307 11.17 32.22 2.57
C ILE A 307 11.82 33.43 3.28
N PRO A 308 11.84 33.50 4.63
CA PRO A 308 11.17 32.59 5.57
C PRO A 308 9.65 32.78 5.57
N ASN A 309 8.92 31.89 6.27
CA ASN A 309 7.56 32.19 6.71
C ASN A 309 7.56 32.58 8.20
N VAL A 310 6.44 33.14 8.65
CA VAL A 310 6.19 33.41 10.07
C VAL A 310 4.96 32.64 10.55
N GLU A 311 4.86 32.43 11.86
CA GLU A 311 3.71 31.73 12.46
C GLU A 311 2.39 32.44 12.13
N GLY A 312 1.40 31.69 11.66
CA GLY A 312 0.09 32.23 11.26
C GLY A 312 0.05 32.86 9.87
N GLN A 313 1.17 32.90 9.13
CA GLN A 313 1.20 33.32 7.73
C GLN A 313 0.52 32.27 6.84
N LEU A 314 -0.27 32.73 5.87
CA LEU A 314 -0.77 31.90 4.78
C LEU A 314 0.41 31.29 4.03
N ILE A 315 0.38 29.99 3.82
CA ILE A 315 1.40 29.28 3.05
C ILE A 315 0.85 28.81 1.70
N PRO A 316 1.70 28.67 0.65
CA PRO A 316 1.24 28.22 -0.66
C PRO A 316 0.53 26.86 -0.66
N ASN A 317 0.86 25.99 0.29
CA ASN A 317 0.21 24.68 0.46
C ASN A 317 -1.27 24.76 0.82
N GLU A 318 -1.73 25.92 1.32
CA GLU A 318 -3.12 26.16 1.69
C GLU A 318 -3.91 26.81 0.56
N LEU A 319 -3.22 27.40 -0.43
CA LEU A 319 -3.87 28.01 -1.59
C LEU A 319 -4.55 26.95 -2.46
N SER A 320 -5.73 27.32 -2.96
CA SER A 320 -6.54 26.47 -3.81
C SER A 320 -7.30 27.35 -4.80
N LYS A 321 -7.41 26.91 -6.05
CA LYS A 321 -8.21 27.61 -7.07
C LYS A 321 -9.70 27.69 -6.74
N TYR A 322 -10.16 26.94 -5.73
CA TYR A 322 -11.53 26.94 -5.24
C TYR A 322 -11.69 27.69 -3.91
N THR A 323 -10.64 28.34 -3.43
CA THR A 323 -10.68 29.10 -2.19
C THR A 323 -10.40 30.55 -2.52
N GLU A 324 -11.35 31.42 -2.23
CA GLU A 324 -11.16 32.86 -2.32
C GLU A 324 -10.67 33.39 -0.98
N TYR A 325 -9.68 34.27 -1.03
CA TYR A 325 -9.15 34.97 0.13
C TYR A 325 -9.36 36.46 -0.08
N THR A 326 -10.05 37.11 0.83
CA THR A 326 -10.32 38.55 0.81
C THR A 326 -9.62 39.21 2.00
N VAL A 327 -8.91 40.31 1.79
CA VAL A 327 -8.20 40.99 2.88
C VAL A 327 -9.17 41.81 3.75
N LYS A 328 -9.10 41.66 5.07
CA LYS A 328 -9.95 42.38 6.04
C LYS A 328 -9.47 43.80 6.31
N ASN A 329 -8.18 44.05 6.10
CA ASN A 329 -7.48 45.31 6.35
C ASN A 329 -6.55 45.62 5.17
N ASP A 330 -6.10 46.88 5.05
CA ASP A 330 -5.05 47.25 4.10
C ASP A 330 -3.74 46.51 4.43
N ILE A 331 -3.08 45.95 3.42
CA ILE A 331 -1.81 45.21 3.54
C ILE A 331 -0.76 45.92 2.69
N SER A 332 0.38 46.25 3.29
CA SER A 332 1.51 46.89 2.60
C SER A 332 2.24 45.91 1.67
N ALA A 333 2.90 46.43 0.64
CA ALA A 333 3.84 45.67 -0.18
C ALA A 333 4.92 44.99 0.69
N ASP A 334 5.34 43.79 0.27
CA ASP A 334 6.28 42.88 0.93
C ASP A 334 5.87 42.39 2.33
N ALA A 335 4.66 42.75 2.81
CA ALA A 335 4.16 42.22 4.08
C ALA A 335 3.77 40.73 3.96
N PRO A 336 3.97 39.93 5.02
CA PRO A 336 3.45 38.56 5.08
C PRO A 336 1.92 38.58 5.13
N LEU A 337 1.28 37.73 4.32
CA LEU A 337 -0.18 37.56 4.35
C LEU A 337 -0.57 36.70 5.54
N MET A 338 -1.01 37.31 6.64
CA MET A 338 -1.43 36.58 7.83
C MET A 338 -2.83 35.99 7.64
N THR A 339 -3.04 34.75 8.05
CA THR A 339 -4.37 34.10 7.98
C THR A 339 -5.43 34.87 8.78
N SER A 340 -5.03 35.55 9.86
CA SER A 340 -5.89 36.44 10.66
C SER A 340 -6.44 37.63 9.86
N ASP A 341 -5.70 38.10 8.85
CA ASP A 341 -6.09 39.23 8.00
C ASP A 341 -6.98 38.82 6.82
N LEU A 342 -7.30 37.52 6.70
CA LEU A 342 -8.01 36.98 5.54
C LEU A 342 -9.39 36.45 5.91
N GLU A 343 -10.39 36.89 5.16
CA GLU A 343 -11.68 36.22 5.07
C GLU A 343 -11.58 35.14 4.00
N VAL A 344 -11.91 33.90 4.38
CA VAL A 344 -11.71 32.72 3.53
C VAL A 344 -13.07 32.17 3.10
N LYS A 345 -13.34 32.17 1.79
CA LYS A 345 -14.52 31.54 1.21
C LYS A 345 -14.12 30.28 0.45
N ASN A 346 -14.45 29.10 0.99
CA ASN A 346 -14.19 27.82 0.35
C ASN A 346 -15.35 27.42 -0.56
N LEU A 347 -15.12 27.47 -1.87
CA LEU A 347 -16.09 27.14 -2.91
C LEU A 347 -15.96 25.70 -3.40
N ARG A 348 -15.01 24.91 -2.90
CA ARG A 348 -14.73 23.55 -3.42
C ARG A 348 -15.96 22.65 -3.39
N GLY A 349 -16.72 22.68 -2.30
CA GLY A 349 -17.96 21.91 -2.18
C GLY A 349 -18.96 22.26 -3.28
N ARG A 350 -19.10 23.56 -3.57
CA ARG A 350 -19.97 24.08 -4.62
C ARG A 350 -19.55 23.61 -6.01
N PHE A 351 -18.26 23.75 -6.33
CA PHE A 351 -17.70 23.26 -7.59
C PHE A 351 -17.90 21.75 -7.78
N MET A 352 -17.71 20.95 -6.73
CA MET A 352 -17.91 19.49 -6.80
C MET A 352 -19.38 19.11 -7.02
N GLN A 353 -20.33 19.84 -6.45
CA GLN A 353 -21.76 19.62 -6.69
C GLN A 353 -22.16 19.92 -8.14
N ILE A 354 -21.62 21.01 -8.69
CA ILE A 354 -21.83 21.40 -10.10
C ILE A 354 -21.26 20.33 -11.03
N VAL A 355 -19.99 19.92 -10.81
CA VAL A 355 -19.34 18.86 -11.60
C VAL A 355 -20.10 17.54 -11.53
N LYS A 356 -20.63 17.18 -10.36
CA LYS A 356 -21.49 15.99 -10.22
C LYS A 356 -22.75 16.09 -11.09
N SER A 357 -23.44 17.23 -11.04
CA SER A 357 -24.66 17.44 -11.84
C SER A 357 -24.38 17.37 -13.35
N ILE A 358 -23.24 17.90 -13.78
CA ILE A 358 -22.77 17.82 -15.17
C ILE A 358 -22.41 16.39 -15.55
N ARG A 359 -21.78 15.63 -14.65
CA ARG A 359 -21.50 14.21 -14.87
C ARG A 359 -22.79 13.42 -15.08
N ASP A 360 -23.79 13.68 -14.25
CA ASP A 360 -25.04 12.93 -14.24
C ASP A 360 -25.82 13.13 -15.56
N ILE A 361 -25.84 14.37 -16.11
CA ILE A 361 -26.42 14.61 -17.44
C ILE A 361 -25.59 14.01 -18.58
N LEU A 362 -24.25 14.06 -18.51
CA LEU A 362 -23.37 13.43 -19.49
C LEU A 362 -23.59 11.92 -19.57
N ILE A 363 -23.61 11.23 -18.42
CA ILE A 363 -23.90 9.79 -18.33
C ILE A 363 -25.28 9.48 -18.89
N LYS A 364 -26.30 10.26 -18.49
CA LYS A 364 -27.68 10.07 -18.95
C LYS A 364 -27.82 10.28 -20.47
N SER A 365 -27.07 11.22 -21.03
CA SER A 365 -27.15 11.59 -22.44
C SER A 365 -26.50 10.58 -23.39
N ASN A 366 -25.50 9.83 -22.90
CA ASN A 366 -24.61 9.00 -23.72
C ASN A 366 -23.93 9.77 -24.88
N VAL A 367 -23.69 11.07 -24.71
CA VAL A 367 -22.93 11.89 -25.66
C VAL A 367 -21.43 11.60 -25.48
N PRO A 368 -20.71 11.18 -26.53
CA PRO A 368 -19.29 10.87 -26.42
C PRO A 368 -18.47 12.14 -26.22
N LEU A 369 -17.49 12.08 -25.33
CA LEU A 369 -16.49 13.12 -25.10
C LEU A 369 -15.10 12.66 -25.57
N PRO A 370 -14.22 13.58 -26.00
CA PRO A 370 -12.83 13.24 -26.27
C PRO A 370 -12.10 12.79 -25.00
N SER A 371 -11.00 12.04 -25.15
CA SER A 371 -10.20 11.54 -24.01
C SER A 371 -9.51 12.66 -23.21
N LYS A 372 -9.25 13.80 -23.86
CA LYS A 372 -8.68 15.00 -23.26
C LYS A 372 -9.46 16.23 -23.71
N PHE A 373 -9.89 17.04 -22.76
CA PHE A 373 -10.59 18.30 -23.02
C PHE A 373 -10.32 19.33 -21.93
N GLU A 374 -10.56 20.59 -22.28
CA GLU A 374 -10.65 21.68 -21.32
C GLU A 374 -12.11 21.82 -20.88
N PHE A 375 -12.34 21.77 -19.57
CA PHE A 375 -13.66 21.91 -18.97
C PHE A 375 -13.78 23.28 -18.31
N GLU A 376 -14.70 24.11 -18.77
CA GLU A 376 -14.89 25.48 -18.30
C GLU A 376 -16.31 25.63 -17.73
N LEU A 377 -16.41 26.16 -16.52
CA LEU A 377 -17.68 26.60 -15.95
C LEU A 377 -17.83 28.10 -16.20
N SER A 378 -18.81 28.50 -17.00
CA SER A 378 -19.21 29.90 -17.15
C SER A 378 -20.26 30.23 -16.09
N HIS A 379 -19.94 31.13 -15.17
CA HIS A 379 -20.80 31.56 -14.07
C HIS A 379 -20.92 33.10 -14.06
N HIS A 380 -21.70 33.61 -15.01
CA HIS A 380 -21.83 35.04 -15.32
C HIS A 380 -22.07 35.93 -14.08
N TYR A 381 -22.98 35.50 -13.20
CA TYR A 381 -23.33 36.21 -11.96
C TYR A 381 -22.69 35.57 -10.71
N GLY A 382 -21.55 34.90 -10.87
CA GLY A 382 -20.85 34.18 -9.82
C GLY A 382 -21.32 32.73 -9.64
N ILE A 383 -20.47 31.92 -9.02
CA ILE A 383 -20.67 30.46 -8.90
C ILE A 383 -21.95 30.08 -8.13
N GLU A 384 -22.44 30.94 -7.23
CA GLU A 384 -23.69 30.68 -6.50
C GLU A 384 -24.91 30.69 -7.41
N SER A 385 -24.85 31.46 -8.50
CA SER A 385 -25.91 31.58 -9.50
C SER A 385 -25.78 30.59 -10.64
N PHE A 386 -24.82 29.64 -10.56
CA PHE A 386 -24.48 28.77 -11.69
C PHE A 386 -25.69 28.00 -12.22
N GLU A 387 -26.46 27.31 -11.39
CA GLU A 387 -27.59 26.47 -11.83
C GLU A 387 -28.70 27.28 -12.50
N LYS A 388 -28.78 28.59 -12.22
CA LYS A 388 -29.77 29.47 -12.85
C LYS A 388 -29.24 30.16 -14.10
N TYR A 389 -27.99 30.63 -14.07
CA TYR A 389 -27.45 31.54 -15.08
C TYR A 389 -26.09 31.13 -15.67
N GLY A 390 -25.71 29.86 -15.54
CA GLY A 390 -24.42 29.35 -15.99
C GLY A 390 -24.49 28.58 -17.30
N ALA A 391 -23.33 28.08 -17.72
CA ALA A 391 -23.18 27.05 -18.74
C ALA A 391 -21.86 26.31 -18.53
N THR A 392 -21.80 25.05 -18.93
CA THR A 392 -20.53 24.30 -18.98
C THR A 392 -20.06 24.23 -20.42
N ILE A 393 -18.78 24.48 -20.65
CA ILE A 393 -18.17 24.49 -21.96
C ILE A 393 -17.02 23.48 -21.95
N ILE A 394 -17.11 22.49 -22.83
CA ILE A 394 -16.06 21.50 -23.09
C ILE A 394 -15.44 21.84 -24.44
N ARG A 395 -14.25 22.43 -24.42
CA ARG A 395 -13.55 22.80 -25.65
C ARG A 395 -12.82 21.59 -26.21
N CYS A 396 -13.26 21.13 -27.38
CA CYS A 396 -12.70 19.95 -28.04
C CYS A 396 -11.53 20.34 -28.95
N ILE A 397 -11.74 21.35 -29.81
CA ILE A 397 -10.74 21.86 -30.77
C ILE A 397 -10.91 23.38 -30.86
N ASN A 398 -9.82 24.14 -30.92
CA ASN A 398 -9.84 25.56 -31.32
C ASN A 398 -8.61 25.87 -32.18
N ARG A 399 -8.80 25.95 -33.49
CA ARG A 399 -7.80 26.25 -34.52
C ARG A 399 -8.39 27.33 -35.44
N GLU A 400 -8.32 27.18 -36.76
CA GLU A 400 -9.07 28.00 -37.73
C GLU A 400 -10.60 27.83 -37.57
N TYR A 401 -11.03 26.73 -36.97
CA TYR A 401 -12.39 26.48 -36.52
C TYR A 401 -12.38 26.03 -35.05
N CYS A 402 -13.52 26.20 -34.37
CA CYS A 402 -13.72 25.73 -33.01
C CYS A 402 -14.84 24.68 -32.97
N LYS A 403 -14.63 23.64 -32.17
CA LYS A 403 -15.67 22.69 -31.77
C LYS A 403 -15.76 22.66 -30.25
N THR A 404 -16.94 22.95 -29.74
CA THR A 404 -17.27 23.01 -28.31
C THR A 404 -18.49 22.15 -28.04
N ILE A 405 -18.51 21.45 -26.90
CA ILE A 405 -19.72 20.83 -26.37
C ILE A 405 -20.18 21.70 -25.22
N ILE A 406 -21.39 22.20 -25.28
CA ILE A 406 -21.98 23.08 -24.28
C ILE A 406 -23.09 22.33 -23.57
N ILE A 407 -23.11 22.45 -22.25
CA ILE A 407 -24.07 21.78 -21.39
C ILE A 407 -24.81 22.84 -20.57
N THR A 408 -26.13 22.81 -20.66
CA THR A 408 -27.02 23.53 -19.76
C THR A 408 -27.75 22.54 -18.86
N LEU A 409 -27.72 22.79 -17.56
CA LEU A 409 -28.45 22.00 -16.57
C LEU A 409 -29.97 22.29 -16.63
N PRO A 410 -30.82 21.43 -16.05
CA PRO A 410 -32.26 21.67 -16.01
C PRO A 410 -32.61 23.02 -15.35
N GLY A 411 -33.40 23.84 -16.04
CA GLY A 411 -33.81 25.17 -15.60
C GLY A 411 -32.74 26.26 -15.74
N GLN A 412 -31.59 25.95 -16.33
CA GLN A 412 -30.47 26.89 -16.49
C GLN A 412 -30.65 27.75 -17.76
N THR A 413 -30.31 29.03 -17.64
CA THR A 413 -30.34 30.01 -18.74
C THR A 413 -28.96 30.62 -18.94
N ASN A 414 -28.39 30.53 -20.14
CA ASN A 414 -27.23 31.33 -20.50
C ASN A 414 -27.68 32.74 -20.93
N PRO A 415 -27.15 33.82 -20.33
CA PRO A 415 -27.58 35.19 -20.63
C PRO A 415 -27.42 35.59 -22.11
N ALA A 416 -28.18 36.61 -22.50
CA ALA A 416 -28.12 37.15 -23.85
C ALA A 416 -26.75 37.76 -24.15
N HIS A 417 -26.14 37.36 -25.26
CA HIS A 417 -24.83 37.81 -25.70
C HIS A 417 -24.73 37.79 -27.23
N SER A 418 -23.67 38.40 -27.76
CA SER A 418 -23.37 38.37 -29.20
C SER A 418 -21.87 38.16 -29.43
N HIS A 419 -21.55 37.74 -30.65
CA HIS A 419 -20.19 37.52 -31.12
C HIS A 419 -19.95 38.29 -32.41
N GLN A 420 -18.89 39.11 -32.48
CA GLN A 420 -18.66 39.98 -33.65
C GLN A 420 -17.75 39.32 -34.70
N LYS A 421 -16.87 38.42 -34.27
CA LYS A 421 -15.96 37.67 -35.16
C LYS A 421 -16.44 36.26 -35.41
N LYS A 422 -17.00 35.62 -34.38
CA LYS A 422 -17.42 34.23 -34.40
C LYS A 422 -18.80 34.08 -35.05
N GLU A 423 -18.89 33.21 -36.04
CA GLU A 423 -20.16 32.69 -36.56
C GLU A 423 -20.33 31.26 -36.03
N GLU A 424 -21.54 30.93 -35.58
CA GLU A 424 -21.80 29.69 -34.83
C GLU A 424 -22.85 28.83 -35.51
N THR A 425 -22.64 27.53 -35.46
CA THR A 425 -23.65 26.53 -35.78
C THR A 425 -23.83 25.65 -34.55
N PHE A 426 -25.05 25.59 -34.02
CA PHE A 426 -25.43 24.72 -32.93
C PHE A 426 -26.10 23.46 -33.46
N GLN A 427 -25.75 22.30 -32.92
CA GLN A 427 -26.47 21.04 -33.11
C GLN A 427 -26.87 20.47 -31.75
N VAL A 428 -28.17 20.25 -31.55
CA VAL A 428 -28.68 19.70 -30.29
C VAL A 428 -28.41 18.19 -30.23
N LEU A 429 -27.61 17.76 -29.25
CA LEU A 429 -27.21 16.36 -29.09
C LEU A 429 -28.12 15.61 -28.09
N TYR A 430 -28.66 16.32 -27.11
CA TYR A 430 -29.51 15.79 -26.05
C TYR A 430 -30.36 16.91 -25.43
N GLY A 431 -31.59 16.59 -25.01
CA GLY A 431 -32.46 17.51 -24.26
C GLY A 431 -33.29 18.47 -25.12
N ASP A 432 -33.83 19.50 -24.45
CA ASP A 432 -34.61 20.61 -25.02
C ASP A 432 -33.80 21.92 -25.06
N PHE A 433 -33.72 22.56 -26.22
CA PHE A 433 -32.95 23.78 -26.41
C PHE A 433 -33.87 24.94 -26.78
N ILE A 434 -34.06 25.87 -25.86
CA ILE A 434 -34.89 27.06 -26.07
C ILE A 434 -33.97 28.22 -26.39
N LEU A 435 -33.96 28.67 -27.64
CA LEU A 435 -33.15 29.78 -28.11
C LEU A 435 -34.02 31.02 -28.26
N GLU A 436 -33.56 32.14 -27.72
CA GLU A 436 -34.11 33.46 -28.00
C GLU A 436 -33.14 34.22 -28.90
N MET A 437 -33.61 34.62 -30.08
CA MET A 437 -32.82 35.33 -31.08
C MET A 437 -33.75 36.22 -31.92
N ASN A 438 -33.31 37.44 -32.27
CA ASN A 438 -34.12 38.40 -33.05
C ASN A 438 -35.50 38.73 -32.45
N GLY A 439 -35.65 38.61 -31.12
CA GLY A 439 -36.92 38.84 -30.42
C GLY A 439 -37.92 37.68 -30.52
N GLU A 440 -37.53 36.56 -31.13
CA GLU A 440 -38.33 35.33 -31.20
C GLU A 440 -37.74 34.24 -30.30
N THR A 441 -38.60 33.52 -29.59
CA THR A 441 -38.22 32.34 -28.80
C THR A 441 -38.65 31.08 -29.53
N THR A 442 -37.69 30.21 -29.83
CA THR A 442 -37.93 28.94 -30.53
C THR A 442 -37.40 27.76 -29.71
N GLU A 443 -38.18 26.68 -29.62
CA GLU A 443 -37.79 25.44 -28.94
C GLU A 443 -37.33 24.39 -29.96
N TYR A 444 -36.12 23.89 -29.76
CA TYR A 444 -35.43 22.91 -30.59
C TYR A 444 -35.22 21.61 -29.82
N LYS A 445 -35.10 20.51 -30.56
CA LYS A 445 -34.91 19.15 -30.05
C LYS A 445 -33.66 18.50 -30.65
N ARG A 446 -33.29 17.36 -30.08
CA ARG A 446 -32.17 16.53 -30.58
C ARG A 446 -32.22 16.35 -32.11
N GLY A 447 -31.11 16.67 -32.76
CA GLY A 447 -30.93 16.59 -34.20
C GLY A 447 -31.11 17.91 -34.94
N ASP A 448 -31.79 18.90 -34.33
CA ASP A 448 -31.96 20.22 -34.95
C ASP A 448 -30.61 20.95 -35.04
N ILE A 449 -30.46 21.73 -36.12
CA ILE A 449 -29.28 22.52 -36.44
C ILE A 449 -29.69 23.98 -36.57
N ILE A 450 -28.95 24.88 -35.92
CA ILE A 450 -29.24 26.30 -35.86
C ILE A 450 -27.99 27.08 -36.23
N VAL A 451 -28.12 28.09 -37.09
CA VAL A 451 -27.03 29.03 -37.41
C VAL A 451 -27.29 30.34 -36.67
N VAL A 452 -26.27 30.83 -35.98
CA VAL A 452 -26.24 32.15 -35.37
C VAL A 452 -25.17 32.98 -36.08
N GLU A 453 -25.64 33.95 -36.84
CA GLU A 453 -24.79 34.85 -37.61
C GLU A 453 -24.04 35.84 -36.69
N ARG A 454 -22.94 36.39 -37.22
CA ARG A 454 -22.15 37.39 -36.50
C ARG A 454 -22.99 38.60 -36.12
N GLY A 455 -22.77 39.08 -34.90
CA GLY A 455 -23.46 40.24 -34.32
C GLY A 455 -24.88 39.92 -33.84
N VAL A 456 -25.42 38.73 -34.14
CA VAL A 456 -26.77 38.36 -33.71
C VAL A 456 -26.77 38.05 -32.22
N LYS A 457 -27.56 38.84 -31.49
CA LYS A 457 -27.75 38.68 -30.05
C LYS A 457 -28.67 37.48 -29.81
N HIS A 458 -28.22 36.57 -28.94
CA HIS A 458 -28.96 35.37 -28.62
C HIS A 458 -28.76 34.96 -27.16
N SER A 459 -29.73 34.23 -26.63
CA SER A 459 -29.68 33.59 -25.30
C SER A 459 -30.28 32.19 -25.38
N PHE A 460 -29.91 31.29 -24.47
CA PHE A 460 -30.44 29.93 -24.50
C PHE A 460 -30.80 29.41 -23.11
N THR A 461 -31.90 28.66 -23.04
CA THR A 461 -32.44 28.07 -21.82
C THR A 461 -32.75 26.60 -22.06
N SER A 462 -32.71 25.77 -21.02
CA SER A 462 -33.23 24.41 -21.06
C SER A 462 -34.11 24.13 -19.85
N LYS A 463 -35.27 23.48 -20.06
CA LYS A 463 -36.17 23.03 -18.99
C LYS A 463 -35.67 21.73 -18.37
N THR A 464 -35.18 20.80 -19.19
CA THR A 464 -34.84 19.42 -18.77
C THR A 464 -33.34 19.11 -18.75
N GLY A 465 -32.53 20.08 -19.15
CA GLY A 465 -31.10 19.99 -19.33
C GLY A 465 -30.75 19.58 -20.75
N THR A 466 -29.75 20.24 -21.33
CA THR A 466 -29.37 20.09 -22.74
C THR A 466 -27.89 19.98 -22.93
N ILE A 467 -27.52 19.17 -23.93
CA ILE A 467 -26.17 19.11 -24.46
C ILE A 467 -26.26 19.40 -25.94
N PHE A 468 -25.49 20.38 -26.40
CA PHE A 468 -25.39 20.73 -27.80
C PHE A 468 -23.92 20.94 -28.17
N GLU A 469 -23.58 20.69 -29.42
CA GLU A 469 -22.28 21.09 -29.94
C GLU A 469 -22.39 22.41 -30.68
N GLU A 470 -21.37 23.24 -30.49
CA GLU A 470 -21.12 24.43 -31.27
C GLU A 470 -19.95 24.11 -32.21
N VAL A 471 -20.18 24.29 -33.50
CA VAL A 471 -19.14 24.38 -34.52
C VAL A 471 -19.10 25.82 -34.98
N SER A 472 -17.94 26.46 -34.87
CA SER A 472 -17.80 27.87 -35.19
C SER A 472 -16.48 28.15 -35.89
N THR A 473 -16.31 29.38 -36.38
CA THR A 473 -14.97 29.92 -36.65
C THR A 473 -14.15 29.99 -35.35
N THR A 474 -12.84 30.27 -35.43
CA THR A 474 -11.95 30.38 -34.25
C THR A 474 -12.58 31.12 -33.07
N HIS A 475 -12.50 30.54 -31.87
CA HIS A 475 -12.94 31.17 -30.64
C HIS A 475 -11.86 32.14 -30.13
N TYR A 476 -12.27 33.38 -29.82
CA TYR A 476 -11.46 34.39 -29.16
C TYR A 476 -12.06 34.75 -27.80
N ALA A 477 -11.23 34.76 -26.75
CA ALA A 477 -11.70 35.04 -25.37
C ALA A 477 -12.37 36.43 -25.21
N SER A 478 -12.04 37.38 -26.08
CA SER A 478 -12.56 38.75 -26.07
C SER A 478 -13.76 38.99 -26.99
N ASP A 479 -14.32 37.97 -27.63
CA ASP A 479 -15.40 38.13 -28.62
C ASP A 479 -16.81 37.87 -28.06
N SER A 480 -16.97 37.71 -26.74
CA SER A 480 -18.29 37.61 -26.10
C SER A 480 -18.72 38.96 -25.54
N PHE A 481 -19.77 39.56 -26.12
CA PHE A 481 -20.31 40.84 -25.69
C PHE A 481 -21.64 40.64 -24.96
N TYR A 482 -21.75 41.22 -23.76
CA TYR A 482 -22.94 41.18 -22.91
C TYR A 482 -23.41 42.61 -22.67
N ASP A 483 -24.72 42.81 -22.57
CA ASP A 483 -25.30 44.13 -22.26
C ASP A 483 -25.45 44.36 -20.75
N ASP A 484 -25.41 43.28 -19.95
CA ASP A 484 -25.55 43.36 -18.50
C ASP A 484 -24.22 43.77 -17.85
N GLU A 485 -24.18 44.98 -17.29
CA GLU A 485 -23.03 45.54 -16.59
C GLU A 485 -22.48 44.62 -15.49
N LYS A 486 -23.32 43.81 -14.83
CA LYS A 486 -22.86 42.89 -13.79
C LYS A 486 -21.97 41.79 -14.37
N ILE A 487 -22.29 41.31 -15.57
CA ILE A 487 -21.49 40.30 -16.28
C ILE A 487 -20.18 40.92 -16.78
N ILE A 488 -20.26 42.13 -17.34
CA ILE A 488 -19.09 42.88 -17.83
C ILE A 488 -18.09 43.12 -16.69
N ASN A 489 -18.60 43.50 -15.51
CA ASN A 489 -17.79 43.79 -14.34
C ASN A 489 -17.26 42.53 -13.62
N ASN A 490 -17.85 41.35 -13.86
CA ASN A 490 -17.37 40.09 -13.30
C ASN A 490 -16.18 39.53 -14.11
N LYS A 491 -14.96 39.83 -13.64
CA LYS A 491 -13.71 39.34 -14.23
C LYS A 491 -13.45 37.86 -13.95
N ASP A 492 -14.06 37.29 -12.91
CA ASP A 492 -13.88 35.90 -12.47
C ASP A 492 -14.97 34.96 -13.00
N ARG A 493 -15.81 35.39 -13.95
CA ARG A 493 -16.99 34.65 -14.45
C ARG A 493 -16.72 33.30 -15.12
N LYS A 494 -15.47 32.84 -15.18
CA LYS A 494 -15.06 31.58 -15.80
C LYS A 494 -14.11 30.83 -14.88
N THR A 495 -14.36 29.54 -14.69
CA THR A 495 -13.45 28.65 -13.97
C THR A 495 -13.05 27.48 -14.84
N VAL A 496 -11.75 27.40 -15.16
CA VAL A 496 -11.20 26.31 -15.97
C VAL A 496 -10.74 25.15 -15.08
N MET A 497 -11.10 23.94 -15.48
CA MET A 497 -10.77 22.69 -14.84
C MET A 497 -10.15 21.77 -15.89
N THR A 498 -8.99 21.21 -15.55
CA THR A 498 -8.34 20.19 -16.37
C THR A 498 -8.76 18.82 -15.82
N PHE A 499 -9.48 18.04 -16.62
CA PHE A 499 -9.87 16.68 -16.28
C PHE A 499 -9.29 15.68 -17.29
N TRP A 500 -9.01 14.47 -16.81
CA TRP A 500 -8.81 13.28 -17.62
C TRP A 500 -10.11 12.47 -17.57
N ALA A 501 -10.62 11.95 -18.69
CA ALA A 501 -11.94 11.33 -18.83
C ALA A 501 -12.30 10.24 -17.78
N ASP A 502 -11.31 9.72 -17.06
CA ASP A 502 -11.39 8.80 -15.93
C ASP A 502 -12.37 9.23 -14.81
N TRP A 503 -12.73 10.52 -14.71
CA TRP A 503 -13.74 11.03 -13.75
C TRP A 503 -15.19 10.59 -14.07
N MET A 504 -15.43 10.07 -15.28
CA MET A 504 -16.71 9.51 -15.72
C MET A 504 -16.87 8.04 -15.34
N GLU A 505 -15.81 7.35 -14.92
CA GLU A 505 -15.93 5.98 -14.42
C GLU A 505 -16.71 5.98 -13.10
N ALA A 506 -17.72 5.12 -12.97
CA ALA A 506 -18.36 4.86 -11.69
C ALA A 506 -17.28 4.48 -10.67
N PRO A 507 -17.42 4.88 -9.38
CA PRO A 507 -16.46 4.46 -8.36
C PRO A 507 -16.33 2.94 -8.42
N LYS A 508 -15.16 2.45 -8.83
CA LYS A 508 -14.81 1.03 -8.69
C LYS A 508 -14.93 0.73 -7.21
N ILE A 509 -15.96 -0.03 -6.83
CA ILE A 509 -16.11 -0.57 -5.49
C ILE A 509 -14.80 -1.32 -5.22
N LYS A 510 -13.99 -0.77 -4.33
CA LYS A 510 -12.75 -1.39 -3.86
C LYS A 510 -13.08 -2.39 -2.77
#